data_AF-A0A935HW17-F1
#
_entry.id   AF-A0A935HW17-F1
#
_cell.length_a   1.000
_cell.length_b   1.000
_cell.length_c   1.000
_cell.angle_alpha   90.00
_cell.angle_beta   90.00
_cell.angle_gamma   90.00
#
_symmetry.space_group_name_H-M   'P 1'
#
loop_
_entity.id
_entity.type
_entity.pdbx_description
1 polymer ?
#
loop_
_entity_poly.entity_id
_entity_poly.type
_entity_poly.pdbx_seq_one_letter_code
_entity_poly.pdbx_strand_id
1 'polypeptide(L)'
;MPKDIEEPNVMEINLSEQPMLYINLSGNLGLAALKDIADKLSDDIEGISGILAADVKGGLEREVKINVDANRLKYYNLTFNDITGNSAWRIAFPRKR
;
A
#
# COMPACT_ATOMS: atom_id res chain seq x y z
N MET A 1 6.39 -11.49 -58.80
CA MET A 1 6.23 -10.79 -57.50
C MET A 1 6.71 -11.74 -56.41
N PRO A 2 7.57 -11.31 -55.46
CA PRO A 2 8.11 -12.21 -54.42
C PRO A 2 6.97 -12.79 -53.57
N LYS A 3 7.07 -14.08 -53.21
CA LYS A 3 6.02 -14.85 -52.53
C LYS A 3 6.10 -14.87 -51.00
N ASP A 4 7.00 -14.09 -50.40
CA ASP A 4 7.30 -14.14 -48.97
C ASP A 4 6.98 -12.81 -48.26
N ILE A 5 5.82 -12.22 -48.57
CA ILE A 5 5.29 -11.11 -47.76
C ILE A 5 4.24 -11.73 -46.85
N GLU A 6 4.62 -12.01 -45.60
CA GLU A 6 3.62 -12.25 -44.56
C GLU A 6 2.77 -10.99 -44.40
N GLU A 7 1.45 -11.18 -44.31
CA GLU A 7 0.53 -10.07 -44.11
C GLU A 7 0.92 -9.32 -42.83
N PRO A 8 1.01 -7.97 -42.87
CA PRO A 8 1.40 -7.21 -41.69
C PRO A 8 0.35 -7.40 -40.59
N ASN A 9 0.73 -8.09 -39.52
CA ASN A 9 -0.12 -8.23 -38.34
C ASN A 9 -0.14 -6.90 -37.58
N VAL A 10 -1.26 -6.19 -37.65
CA VAL A 10 -1.48 -4.95 -36.89
C VAL A 10 -1.96 -5.35 -35.50
N MET A 11 -1.04 -5.37 -34.55
CA MET A 11 -1.34 -5.61 -33.14
C MET A 11 -1.61 -4.26 -32.46
N GLU A 12 -2.81 -4.08 -31.93
CA GLU A 12 -3.16 -2.89 -31.16
C GLU A 12 -2.54 -3.03 -29.77
N ILE A 13 -1.41 -2.36 -29.54
CA ILE A 13 -0.72 -2.37 -28.25
C ILE A 13 -1.24 -1.19 -27.43
N ASN A 14 -1.91 -1.49 -26.32
CA ASN A 14 -2.27 -0.47 -25.34
C ASN A 14 -1.04 -0.16 -24.46
N LEU A 15 -0.29 0.86 -24.84
CA LEU A 15 0.91 1.32 -24.11
C LEU A 15 0.57 2.11 -22.83
N SER A 16 -0.69 2.47 -22.62
CA SER A 16 -1.10 3.26 -21.45
C SER A 16 -1.01 2.49 -20.14
N GLU A 17 -1.01 1.15 -20.18
CA GLU A 17 -0.96 0.31 -18.99
C GLU A 17 0.45 -0.18 -18.65
N GLN A 18 1.44 0.12 -19.50
CA GLN A 18 2.80 -0.36 -19.30
C GLN A 18 3.63 0.67 -18.51
N PRO A 19 4.22 0.29 -17.36
CA PRO A 19 5.01 1.21 -16.56
C PRO A 19 6.27 1.65 -17.32
N MET A 20 6.47 2.97 -17.39
CA MET A 20 7.63 3.57 -18.05
C MET A 20 8.88 3.63 -17.16
N LEU A 21 8.70 3.61 -15.83
CA LEU A 21 9.78 3.74 -14.86
C LEU A 21 9.53 2.82 -13.65
N TYR A 22 10.61 2.19 -13.18
CA TYR A 22 10.63 1.43 -11.94
C TYR A 22 11.57 2.08 -10.94
N ILE A 23 11.09 2.32 -9.72
CA ILE A 23 11.86 2.86 -8.61
C ILE A 23 11.90 1.81 -7.51
N ASN A 24 13.11 1.44 -7.07
CA ASN A 24 13.29 0.51 -5.97
C ASN A 24 13.68 1.27 -4.71
N LEU A 25 12.95 1.04 -3.62
CA LEU A 25 13.24 1.64 -2.32
C LEU A 25 13.86 0.60 -1.38
N SER A 26 15.02 0.94 -0.81
CA SER A 26 15.70 0.09 0.17
C SER A 26 16.30 0.96 1.28
N GLY A 27 16.47 0.38 2.46
CA GLY A 27 17.05 1.06 3.61
C GLY A 27 17.00 0.22 4.87
N ASN A 28 17.72 0.66 5.90
CA ASN A 28 17.76 0.00 7.22
C ASN A 28 16.54 0.35 8.08
N LEU A 29 15.37 0.50 7.45
CA LEU A 29 14.10 0.83 8.07
C LEU A 29 13.19 -0.40 8.01
N GLY A 30 12.29 -0.53 8.99
CA GLY A 30 11.27 -1.57 8.95
C GLY A 30 10.36 -1.42 7.72
N LEU A 31 9.81 -2.53 7.22
CA LEU A 31 8.99 -2.55 5.99
C LEU A 31 7.80 -1.58 6.04
N ALA A 32 7.21 -1.36 7.21
CA ALA A 32 6.13 -0.38 7.38
C ALA A 32 6.60 1.07 7.14
N ALA A 33 7.78 1.44 7.65
CA ALA A 33 8.33 2.77 7.44
C ALA A 33 8.75 2.98 5.98
N LEU A 34 9.28 1.95 5.33
CA LEU A 34 9.58 2.00 3.90
C LEU A 34 8.30 2.16 3.05
N LYS A 35 7.21 1.51 3.44
CA LYS A 35 5.89 1.68 2.80
C LYS A 35 5.36 3.10 2.97
N ASP A 36 5.40 3.66 4.18
CA ASP A 36 4.99 5.04 4.45
C ASP A 36 5.78 6.05 3.57
N ILE A 37 7.09 5.81 3.36
CA ILE A 37 7.93 6.63 2.47
C ILE A 37 7.56 6.43 1.00
N ALA A 38 7.29 5.18 0.59
CA ALA A 38 6.92 4.85 -0.77
C ALA A 38 5.59 5.49 -1.18
N ASP A 39 4.60 5.47 -0.28
CA ASP A 39 3.28 6.06 -0.53
C ASP A 39 3.39 7.58 -0.69
N LYS A 40 4.14 8.24 0.18
CA LYS A 40 4.40 9.68 0.04
C LYS A 40 5.13 10.03 -1.26
N LEU A 41 6.11 9.21 -1.66
CA LEU A 41 6.81 9.41 -2.93
C LEU A 41 5.86 9.21 -4.12
N SER A 42 4.94 8.26 -4.03
CA SER A 42 3.89 8.05 -5.03
C SER A 42 3.04 9.31 -5.19
N ASP A 43 2.53 9.86 -4.08
CA ASP A 43 1.71 11.07 -4.09
C ASP A 43 2.46 12.26 -4.72
N ASP A 44 3.73 12.45 -4.34
CA ASP A 44 4.57 13.53 -4.89
C ASP A 44 4.79 13.36 -6.40
N ILE A 45 4.92 12.12 -6.88
CA ILE A 45 5.09 11.80 -8.32
C ILE A 45 3.77 12.02 -9.07
N GLU A 46 2.64 11.55 -8.56
CA GLU A 46 1.32 11.75 -9.20
C GLU A 46 0.94 13.24 -9.30
N GLY A 47 1.48 14.09 -8.42
CA GLY A 47 1.33 15.54 -8.50
C GLY A 47 2.01 16.19 -9.72
N ILE A 48 2.88 15.48 -10.44
CA ILE A 48 3.58 16.00 -11.62
C ILE A 48 2.68 15.92 -12.84
N SER A 49 2.43 17.06 -13.49
CA SER A 49 1.62 17.14 -14.70
C SER A 49 2.15 16.21 -15.80
N GLY A 50 1.27 15.35 -16.32
CA GLY A 50 1.60 14.39 -17.38
C GLY A 50 1.92 12.98 -16.88
N ILE A 51 1.94 12.76 -15.56
CA ILE A 51 1.98 11.42 -14.98
C ILE A 51 0.57 10.87 -14.88
N LEU A 52 0.36 9.67 -15.41
CA LEU A 52 -0.95 9.00 -15.43
C LEU A 52 -1.25 8.29 -14.09
N ALA A 53 -0.27 7.60 -13.53
CA ALA A 53 -0.37 6.86 -12.27
C ALA A 53 1.03 6.55 -11.70
N ALA A 54 1.12 6.42 -10.38
CA ALA A 54 2.28 5.83 -9.71
C ALA A 54 1.81 4.74 -8.73
N ASP A 55 2.19 3.49 -9.02
CA ASP A 55 1.80 2.33 -8.23
C ASP A 55 2.93 1.91 -7.27
N VAL A 56 2.62 1.84 -5.97
CA VAL A 56 3.52 1.22 -4.98
C VAL A 56 3.21 -0.26 -4.86
N LYS A 57 4.18 -1.12 -5.17
CA LYS A 57 4.08 -2.58 -4.98
C LYS A 57 4.99 -3.05 -3.83
N GLY A 58 4.47 -3.95 -2.99
CA GLY A 58 5.20 -4.53 -1.87
C GLY A 58 5.14 -3.71 -0.57
N GLY A 59 5.94 -4.11 0.41
CA GLY A 59 5.83 -3.65 1.80
C GLY A 59 4.89 -4.52 2.63
N LEU A 60 5.02 -4.48 3.97
CA LEU A 60 3.99 -5.05 4.83
C LEU A 60 2.87 -4.03 4.95
N GLU A 61 1.64 -4.41 4.62
CA GLU A 61 0.47 -3.69 5.09
C GLU A 61 0.46 -3.72 6.62
N ARG A 62 0.22 -2.56 7.24
CA ARG A 62 0.07 -2.48 8.69
C ARG A 62 -1.21 -3.20 9.11
N GLU A 63 -1.09 -4.46 9.50
CA GLU A 63 -2.12 -5.14 10.27
C GLU A 63 -2.04 -4.69 11.74
N VAL A 64 -3.05 -3.97 12.23
CA VAL A 64 -3.18 -3.67 13.66
C VAL A 64 -3.62 -4.94 14.39
N LYS A 65 -2.66 -5.67 14.97
CA LYS A 65 -2.96 -6.84 15.82
C LYS A 65 -3.27 -6.38 17.23
N ILE A 66 -4.55 -6.40 17.60
CA ILE A 66 -5.01 -6.12 18.95
C ILE A 66 -4.84 -7.38 19.80
N ASN A 67 -3.72 -7.48 20.52
CA ASN A 67 -3.49 -8.55 21.49
C ASN A 67 -4.14 -8.19 22.82
N VAL A 68 -5.20 -8.91 23.20
CA VAL A 68 -5.94 -8.67 24.44
C VAL A 68 -5.61 -9.73 25.48
N ASP A 69 -5.35 -9.29 26.70
CA ASP A 69 -5.15 -10.18 27.85
C ASP A 69 -6.51 -10.56 28.44
N ALA A 70 -6.91 -11.82 28.24
CA ALA A 70 -8.21 -12.34 28.69
C ALA A 70 -8.39 -12.24 30.22
N ASN A 71 -7.31 -12.28 31.01
CA ASN A 71 -7.41 -12.16 32.46
C ASN A 71 -7.73 -10.72 32.87
N ARG A 72 -7.13 -9.73 32.19
CA ARG A 72 -7.46 -8.32 32.41
C ARG A 72 -8.88 -7.99 31.96
N LEU A 73 -9.33 -8.54 30.84
CA LEU A 73 -10.71 -8.36 30.39
C LEU A 73 -11.72 -8.87 31.42
N LYS A 74 -11.50 -10.07 31.95
CA LYS A 74 -12.34 -10.64 33.01
C LYS A 74 -12.32 -9.80 34.29
N TYR A 75 -11.15 -9.28 34.68
CA TYR A 75 -11.02 -8.43 35.86
C TYR A 75 -11.81 -7.11 35.72
N TYR A 76 -11.81 -6.52 34.53
CA TYR A 76 -12.59 -5.31 34.23
C TYR A 76 -14.02 -5.60 33.77
N ASN A 77 -14.45 -6.87 33.80
CA ASN A 77 -15.76 -7.33 33.35
C ASN A 77 -16.09 -6.92 31.89
N LEU A 78 -15.06 -6.81 31.04
CA LEU A 78 -15.12 -6.47 29.62
C LEU A 78 -15.09 -7.73 28.76
N THR A 79 -15.78 -7.69 27.63
CA THR A 79 -15.81 -8.75 26.63
C THR A 79 -14.99 -8.38 25.40
N PHE A 80 -14.60 -9.38 24.59
CA PHE A 80 -13.92 -9.13 23.32
C PHE A 80 -14.76 -8.24 22.38
N ASN A 81 -16.08 -8.38 22.46
CA ASN A 81 -17.03 -7.58 21.69
C ASN A 81 -17.05 -6.09 22.10
N ASP A 82 -16.68 -5.75 23.33
CA ASP A 82 -16.56 -4.35 23.75
C ASP A 82 -15.34 -3.67 23.09
N ILE A 83 -14.36 -4.47 22.67
CA ILE A 83 -13.11 -4.01 22.03
C ILE A 83 -13.31 -3.92 20.51
N THR A 84 -14.09 -4.83 19.91
CA THR A 84 -14.34 -4.87 18.47
C THR A 84 -15.59 -4.09 18.04
N GLY A 85 -16.57 -3.90 18.94
CA GLY A 85 -17.85 -3.24 18.66
C GLY A 85 -17.80 -1.71 18.64
N ASN A 86 -16.68 -1.10 19.02
CA ASN A 86 -16.50 0.35 18.97
C ASN A 86 -15.51 0.71 17.85
N SER A 87 -15.97 0.60 16.61
CA SER A 87 -15.35 1.17 15.41
C SER A 87 -15.37 2.70 15.47
N ALA A 88 -14.59 3.28 16.39
CA ALA A 88 -14.24 4.68 16.38
C ALA A 88 -12.79 4.79 16.85
N TRP A 89 -11.90 4.99 15.87
CA TRP A 89 -10.47 5.29 16.00
C TRP A 89 -10.21 6.57 16.82
N ARG A 90 -10.66 6.62 18.07
CA ARG A 90 -10.69 7.81 18.94
C ARG A 90 -10.05 7.59 20.30
N ILE A 91 -9.16 6.61 20.40
CA ILE A 91 -8.17 6.56 21.48
C ILE A 91 -6.89 7.19 20.96
N ALA A 92 -6.83 8.50 21.14
CA ALA A 92 -5.63 9.31 20.96
C ALA A 92 -4.47 8.67 21.72
N PHE A 93 -3.44 8.25 20.99
CA PHE A 93 -2.16 7.88 21.59
C PHE A 93 -1.49 9.15 22.10
N PRO A 94 -1.27 9.32 23.42
CA PRO A 94 -0.49 10.44 23.90
C PRO A 94 0.98 10.22 23.51
N ARG A 95 1.54 11.17 22.75
CA ARG A 95 2.98 11.27 22.52
C ARG A 95 3.67 11.39 23.89
N LYS A 96 4.46 10.39 24.28
CA LYS A 96 5.43 10.57 25.37
C LYS A 96 6.52 11.54 24.90
N ARG A 97 6.82 12.52 25.74
CA ARG A 97 8.11 13.24 25.73
C ARG A 97 9.22 12.30 26.16
#